data_AF-A0A0S2LHY4-F1
#
_entry.id   AF-A0A0S2LHY4-F1
#
_cell.length_a   1.000
_cell.length_b   1.000
_cell.length_c   1.000
_cell.angle_alpha   90.00
_cell.angle_beta   90.00
_cell.angle_gamma   90.00
#
_symmetry.space_group_name_H-M   'P 1'
#
loop_
_entity.id
_entity.type
_entity.pdbx_description
1 polymer ?
#
loop_
_entity_poly.entity_id
_entity_poly.type
_entity_poly.pdbx_seq_one_letter_code
_entity_poly.pdbx_strand_id
1 'polypeptide(L)'
;MTSAANSSNYFAVARNDDQQAIHSQEAASSAPDEHEQLDTTSIRALRIAAAVERSKTEYKPEHAYTERLWLQPGSYKSQRPTTNSQLDRQRLEYMASSLYFADPPDYHGALELVLLKFDASPKAKSLGGLSRELLDIGLKSAVKCGDKSSAKSLADSSKSIWKGQFAGIAASAADAYMSAGLYQDAVKPLLISMSVFGIHYPIAYRLSKALKAIQEEREEHLTATSYFQQLVDRAVEWRKPAFQRPIFSDDEGVTRGQGVRSDHDELAGQALDTRAVALELYLDAEGEKALEGSWKRLSKGLDVDVQPEVSVREL
;
A
#
# COMPACT_ATOMS: atom_id res chain seq x y z
N MET A 1 30.43 -41.78 1.96
CA MET A 1 29.43 -41.37 0.94
C MET A 1 28.17 -40.98 1.67
N THR A 2 27.96 -39.68 1.94
CA THR A 2 26.75 -39.16 2.57
C THR A 2 25.64 -39.07 1.53
N SER A 3 24.49 -39.71 1.79
CA SER A 3 23.34 -39.61 0.91
C SER A 3 22.81 -38.18 0.91
N ALA A 4 22.48 -37.62 -0.26
CA ALA A 4 21.85 -36.32 -0.36
C ALA A 4 20.59 -36.26 0.55
N ALA A 5 20.51 -35.23 1.38
CA ALA A 5 19.40 -35.07 2.31
C ALA A 5 18.11 -34.71 1.55
N ASN A 6 17.02 -35.38 1.90
CA ASN A 6 15.67 -35.10 1.43
C ASN A 6 14.69 -35.14 2.63
N SER A 7 13.44 -34.75 2.41
CA SER A 7 12.43 -34.64 3.48
C SER A 7 12.15 -35.95 4.23
N SER A 8 12.44 -37.09 3.62
CA SER A 8 12.19 -38.42 4.20
C SER A 8 13.36 -38.98 5.01
N ASN A 9 14.59 -38.51 4.79
CA ASN A 9 15.80 -39.02 5.44
C ASN A 9 16.54 -37.98 6.31
N TYR A 10 16.05 -36.73 6.36
CA TYR A 10 16.69 -35.61 7.07
C TYR A 10 17.09 -35.93 8.51
N PHE A 11 16.20 -36.59 9.27
CA PHE A 11 16.49 -36.94 10.66
C PHE A 11 17.64 -37.95 10.80
N ALA A 12 17.74 -38.91 9.88
CA ALA A 12 18.80 -39.90 9.88
C ALA A 12 20.14 -39.30 9.44
N VAL A 13 20.12 -38.39 8.45
CA VAL A 13 21.32 -37.65 8.01
C VAL A 13 21.82 -36.73 9.13
N ALA A 14 20.93 -36.00 9.80
CA ALA A 14 21.29 -35.13 10.93
C ALA A 14 21.94 -35.91 12.08
N ARG A 15 21.43 -37.11 12.40
CA ARG A 15 22.00 -37.95 13.46
C ARG A 15 23.39 -38.51 13.11
N ASN A 16 23.62 -38.83 11.84
CA ASN A 16 24.92 -39.28 11.34
C ASN A 16 25.95 -38.14 11.38
N ASP A 17 25.54 -36.93 10.98
CA ASP A 17 26.37 -35.73 11.06
C ASP A 17 26.74 -35.41 12.52
N ASP A 18 25.79 -35.54 13.46
CA ASP A 18 26.04 -35.34 14.89
C ASP A 18 27.09 -36.37 15.41
N GLN A 19 27.01 -37.64 14.98
CA GLN A 19 27.99 -38.67 15.35
C GLN A 19 29.38 -38.43 14.76
N GLN A 20 29.46 -37.95 13.51
CA GLN A 20 30.73 -37.61 12.86
C GLN A 20 31.39 -36.40 13.52
N ALA A 21 30.62 -35.41 13.96
CA ALA A 21 31.14 -34.25 14.67
C ALA A 21 31.76 -34.65 16.02
N ILE A 22 31.09 -35.53 16.78
CA ILE A 22 31.61 -36.06 18.06
C ILE A 22 32.93 -36.80 17.83
N HIS A 23 32.98 -37.72 16.87
CA HIS A 23 34.21 -38.49 16.59
C HIS A 23 35.36 -37.63 16.05
N SER A 24 35.08 -36.58 15.28
CA SER A 24 36.11 -35.67 14.76
C SER A 24 36.76 -34.85 15.88
N GLN A 25 36.03 -34.58 16.96
CA GLN A 25 36.54 -33.86 18.14
C GLN A 25 37.28 -34.81 19.10
N GLU A 26 36.80 -36.04 19.28
CA GLU A 26 37.52 -37.10 20.02
C GLU A 26 38.89 -37.41 19.39
N ALA A 27 39.00 -37.36 18.05
CA ALA A 27 40.27 -37.55 17.34
C ALA A 27 41.23 -36.34 17.45
N ALA A 28 40.72 -35.15 17.76
CA ALA A 28 41.52 -33.93 17.97
C ALA A 28 41.96 -33.78 19.43
N SER A 29 41.28 -34.44 20.37
CA SER A 29 41.52 -34.36 21.81
C SER A 29 42.35 -35.54 22.32
N SER A 30 43.58 -35.70 21.83
CA SER A 30 44.59 -36.56 22.46
C SER A 30 45.42 -35.77 23.48
N ALA A 31 44.76 -35.29 24.54
CA ALA A 31 45.37 -34.86 25.78
C ALA A 31 44.41 -35.24 26.93
N PRO A 32 44.88 -35.86 28.02
CA PRO A 32 44.00 -36.37 29.06
C PRO A 32 43.48 -35.22 29.94
N ASP A 33 42.31 -35.45 30.50
CA ASP A 33 41.60 -34.67 31.53
C ASP A 33 40.77 -33.48 31.03
N GLU A 34 39.54 -33.77 30.61
CA GLU A 34 38.30 -33.34 31.28
C GLU A 34 37.10 -33.84 30.47
N HIS A 35 36.28 -34.73 31.05
CA HIS A 35 34.98 -35.08 30.48
C HIS A 35 34.00 -33.92 30.72
N GLU A 36 34.13 -32.83 29.96
CA GLU A 36 33.04 -31.87 29.82
C GLU A 36 31.91 -32.53 29.01
N GLN A 37 30.80 -32.83 29.69
CA GLN A 37 29.55 -33.14 29.02
C GLN A 37 29.16 -31.91 28.18
N LEU A 38 29.43 -31.98 26.87
CA LEU A 38 29.12 -30.92 25.92
C LEU A 38 27.64 -30.59 26.00
N ASP A 39 27.36 -29.38 26.45
CA ASP A 39 26.02 -28.83 26.54
C ASP A 39 25.37 -28.84 25.14
N THR A 40 24.12 -29.31 25.03
CA THR A 40 23.41 -29.52 23.75
C THR A 40 23.41 -28.29 22.82
N THR A 41 23.53 -27.12 23.43
CA THR A 41 23.67 -25.79 22.82
C THR A 41 24.96 -25.64 22.00
N SER A 42 26.07 -26.24 22.46
CA SER A 42 27.38 -26.21 21.77
C SER A 42 27.40 -27.07 20.51
N ILE A 43 26.79 -28.26 20.57
CA ILE A 43 26.68 -29.20 19.45
C ILE A 43 25.82 -28.58 18.33
N ARG A 44 24.73 -27.90 18.69
CA ARG A 44 23.90 -27.16 17.71
C ARG A 44 24.68 -26.04 17.03
N ALA A 45 25.50 -25.30 17.77
CA ALA A 45 26.29 -24.20 17.21
C ALA A 45 27.34 -24.73 16.22
N LEU A 46 28.01 -25.83 16.55
CA LEU A 46 28.96 -26.51 15.67
C LEU A 46 28.29 -27.04 14.39
N ARG A 47 27.08 -27.60 14.50
CA ARG A 47 26.31 -28.03 13.34
C ARG A 47 25.93 -26.87 12.41
N ILE A 48 25.53 -25.73 12.97
CA ILE A 48 25.22 -24.53 12.18
C ILE A 48 26.48 -24.02 11.49
N ALA A 49 27.62 -23.96 12.19
CA ALA A 49 28.89 -23.53 11.60
C ALA A 49 29.34 -24.45 10.45
N ALA A 50 29.26 -25.78 10.63
CA ALA A 50 29.59 -26.76 9.60
C ALA A 50 28.66 -26.66 8.38
N ALA A 51 27.36 -26.42 8.60
CA ALA A 51 26.40 -26.21 7.52
C ALA A 51 26.65 -24.90 6.75
N VAL A 52 27.13 -23.86 7.42
CA VAL A 52 27.51 -22.57 6.80
C VAL A 52 28.79 -22.71 5.96
N GLU A 53 29.78 -23.49 6.40
CA GLU A 53 30.98 -23.74 5.58
C GLU A 53 30.70 -24.66 4.38
N ARG A 54 29.81 -25.67 4.55
CA ARG A 54 29.31 -26.45 3.40
C ARG A 54 28.53 -25.57 2.42
N SER A 55 27.70 -24.64 2.89
CA SER A 55 26.96 -23.75 1.98
C SER A 55 27.87 -22.82 1.18
N LYS A 56 29.02 -22.40 1.72
CA LYS A 56 30.00 -21.61 0.95
C LYS A 56 30.66 -22.37 -0.20
N THR A 57 30.68 -23.70 -0.15
CA THR A 57 31.39 -24.56 -1.12
C THR A 57 30.46 -25.35 -2.03
N GLU A 58 29.25 -25.71 -1.57
CA GLU A 58 28.28 -26.52 -2.33
C GLU A 58 27.33 -25.70 -3.20
N TYR A 59 27.07 -24.43 -2.88
CA TYR A 59 26.28 -23.57 -3.76
C TYR A 59 27.14 -23.13 -4.94
N LYS A 60 27.00 -23.82 -6.08
CA LYS A 60 27.39 -23.27 -7.37
C LYS A 60 26.75 -21.88 -7.53
N PRO A 61 27.37 -20.95 -8.28
CA PRO A 61 26.73 -19.71 -8.69
C PRO A 61 25.66 -20.00 -9.76
N GLU A 62 24.75 -20.93 -9.46
CA GLU A 62 23.49 -21.03 -10.16
C GLU A 62 22.70 -19.84 -9.64
N HIS A 63 22.63 -18.78 -10.45
CA HIS A 63 21.56 -17.82 -10.31
C HIS A 63 20.27 -18.64 -10.22
N ALA A 64 19.71 -18.76 -9.02
CA ALA A 64 18.41 -19.37 -8.84
C ALA A 64 17.44 -18.50 -9.61
N TYR A 65 17.22 -18.86 -10.88
CA TYR A 65 16.18 -18.31 -11.69
C TYR A 65 14.89 -18.88 -11.09
N THR A 66 14.39 -18.23 -10.04
CA THR A 66 13.05 -18.50 -9.53
C THR A 66 12.11 -18.02 -10.61
N GLU A 67 11.73 -18.94 -11.50
CA GLU A 67 10.62 -18.73 -12.42
C GLU A 67 9.45 -18.18 -11.61
N ARG A 68 8.82 -17.09 -12.09
CA ARG A 68 7.75 -16.35 -11.40
C ARG A 68 6.44 -17.15 -11.24
N LEU A 69 6.50 -18.48 -11.28
CA LEU A 69 5.35 -19.39 -11.41
C LEU A 69 5.38 -20.49 -10.34
N TRP A 70 5.54 -20.14 -9.06
CA TRP A 70 5.41 -21.12 -7.96
C TRP A 70 3.99 -21.70 -7.86
N LEU A 71 3.02 -21.09 -8.54
CA LEU A 71 1.65 -21.58 -8.65
C LEU A 71 1.37 -21.90 -10.12
N GLN A 72 1.02 -23.16 -10.40
CA GLN A 72 0.49 -23.51 -11.70
C GLN A 72 -0.80 -22.73 -11.97
N PRO A 73 -0.99 -22.15 -13.17
CA PRO A 73 -2.24 -21.51 -13.55
C PRO A 73 -3.45 -22.40 -13.23
N GLY A 74 -4.38 -21.91 -12.42
CA GLY A 74 -5.59 -22.65 -12.00
C GLY A 74 -5.46 -23.49 -10.71
N SER A 75 -4.25 -23.69 -10.15
CA SER A 75 -4.05 -24.45 -8.90
C SER A 75 -4.77 -23.83 -7.70
N TYR A 76 -4.96 -22.51 -7.72
CA TYR A 76 -5.69 -21.75 -6.70
C TYR A 76 -7.17 -22.11 -6.60
N LYS A 77 -7.78 -22.63 -7.69
CA LYS A 77 -9.18 -23.09 -7.67
C LYS A 77 -9.32 -24.42 -6.95
N SER A 78 -8.32 -25.30 -7.06
CA SER A 78 -8.28 -26.60 -6.40
C SER A 78 -7.80 -26.55 -4.94
N GLN A 79 -6.95 -25.58 -4.59
CA GLN A 79 -6.34 -25.45 -3.26
C GLN A 79 -6.70 -24.10 -2.63
N ARG A 80 -7.99 -23.88 -2.38
CA ARG A 80 -8.42 -22.68 -1.64
C ARG A 80 -7.85 -22.74 -0.21
N PRO A 81 -7.06 -21.73 0.23
CA PRO A 81 -6.49 -21.74 1.57
C PRO A 81 -7.60 -21.80 2.62
N THR A 82 -7.49 -22.74 3.56
CA THR A 82 -8.35 -22.76 4.74
C THR A 82 -7.97 -21.56 5.62
N THR A 83 -8.93 -20.68 5.90
CA THR A 83 -8.71 -19.32 6.44
C THR A 83 -8.13 -19.23 7.86
N ASN A 84 -7.75 -20.35 8.47
CA ASN A 84 -7.48 -20.44 9.92
C ASN A 84 -5.99 -20.43 10.31
N SER A 85 -5.03 -20.69 9.39
CA SER A 85 -3.60 -20.72 9.75
C SER A 85 -2.81 -19.49 9.26
N GLN A 86 -1.72 -19.15 9.96
CA GLN A 86 -0.83 -18.05 9.57
C GLN A 86 -0.13 -18.31 8.22
N LEU A 87 0.22 -19.58 7.96
CA LEU A 87 0.77 -20.02 6.67
C LEU A 87 -0.24 -19.81 5.54
N ASP A 88 -1.52 -20.07 5.79
CA ASP A 88 -2.58 -19.87 4.80
C ASP A 88 -2.82 -18.39 4.49
N ARG A 89 -2.57 -17.49 5.44
CA ARG A 89 -2.59 -16.04 5.18
C ARG A 89 -1.50 -15.61 4.20
N GLN A 90 -0.25 -16.03 4.43
CA GLN A 90 0.87 -15.68 3.55
C GLN A 90 0.69 -16.29 2.16
N ARG A 91 0.17 -17.53 2.09
CA ARG A 91 -0.21 -18.16 0.83
C ARG A 91 -1.28 -17.37 0.09
N LEU A 92 -2.33 -16.92 0.78
CA LEU A 92 -3.39 -16.11 0.19
C LEU A 92 -2.85 -14.76 -0.34
N GLU A 93 -2.00 -14.09 0.43
CA GLU A 93 -1.29 -12.87 0.00
C GLU A 93 -0.47 -13.09 -1.27
N TYR A 94 0.33 -14.16 -1.29
CA TYR A 94 1.14 -14.52 -2.44
C TYR A 94 0.29 -14.88 -3.67
N MET A 95 -0.77 -15.68 -3.50
CA MET A 95 -1.66 -16.10 -4.59
C MET A 95 -2.41 -14.91 -5.18
N ALA A 96 -3.02 -14.06 -4.35
CA ALA A 96 -3.73 -12.86 -4.81
C ALA A 96 -2.78 -11.90 -5.54
N SER A 97 -1.57 -11.69 -5.02
CA SER A 97 -0.54 -10.86 -5.67
C SER A 97 -0.09 -11.45 -7.00
N SER A 98 0.11 -12.77 -7.06
CA SER A 98 0.54 -13.47 -8.28
C SER A 98 -0.51 -13.34 -9.39
N LEU A 99 -1.80 -13.45 -9.07
CA LEU A 99 -2.87 -13.24 -10.04
C LEU A 99 -2.98 -11.77 -10.48
N TYR A 100 -2.81 -10.83 -9.54
CA TYR A 100 -2.87 -9.40 -9.82
C TYR A 100 -1.75 -8.92 -10.75
N PHE A 101 -0.54 -9.48 -10.61
CA PHE A 101 0.63 -9.14 -11.42
C PHE A 101 0.94 -10.14 -12.54
N ALA A 102 0.03 -11.09 -12.82
CA ALA A 102 0.18 -12.03 -13.92
C ALA A 102 0.16 -11.33 -15.28
N ASP A 103 0.63 -12.03 -16.32
CA ASP A 103 0.57 -11.56 -17.71
C ASP A 103 -0.17 -12.61 -18.57
N PRO A 104 -1.45 -12.39 -18.94
CA PRO A 104 -2.29 -11.24 -18.57
C PRO A 104 -2.77 -11.30 -17.09
N PRO A 105 -3.12 -10.15 -16.46
CA PRO A 105 -3.63 -10.12 -15.09
C PRO A 105 -4.99 -10.81 -14.92
N ASP A 106 -5.16 -11.60 -13.85
CA ASP A 106 -6.44 -12.20 -13.44
C ASP A 106 -7.04 -11.44 -12.23
N TYR A 107 -7.64 -10.29 -12.51
CA TYR A 107 -8.27 -9.45 -11.46
C TYR A 107 -9.47 -10.13 -10.80
N HIS A 108 -10.20 -10.98 -11.53
CA HIS A 108 -11.37 -11.66 -10.99
C HIS A 108 -10.94 -12.71 -9.96
N GLY A 109 -9.97 -13.55 -10.31
CA GLY A 109 -9.39 -14.52 -9.37
C GLY A 109 -8.72 -13.87 -8.17
N ALA A 110 -8.00 -12.74 -8.37
CA ALA A 110 -7.42 -11.97 -7.27
C ALA A 110 -8.51 -11.45 -6.31
N LEU A 111 -9.61 -10.90 -6.85
CA LEU A 111 -10.74 -10.42 -6.05
C LEU A 111 -11.41 -11.56 -5.28
N GLU A 112 -11.69 -12.70 -5.91
CA GLU A 112 -12.28 -13.87 -5.25
C GLU A 112 -11.46 -14.31 -4.03
N LEU A 113 -10.13 -14.37 -4.16
CA LEU A 113 -9.24 -14.73 -3.06
C LEU A 113 -9.27 -13.72 -1.92
N VAL A 114 -9.33 -12.42 -2.23
CA VAL A 114 -9.46 -11.37 -1.21
C VAL A 114 -10.80 -11.51 -0.47
N LEU A 115 -11.89 -11.67 -1.22
CA LEU A 115 -13.26 -11.75 -0.67
C LEU A 115 -13.48 -12.99 0.18
N LEU A 116 -12.75 -14.08 -0.07
CA LEU A 116 -12.81 -15.30 0.74
C LEU A 116 -12.43 -15.07 2.22
N LYS A 117 -11.59 -14.07 2.50
CA LYS A 117 -11.18 -13.70 3.85
C LYS A 117 -11.85 -12.42 4.36
N PHE A 118 -12.34 -11.59 3.45
CA PHE A 118 -12.91 -10.30 3.79
C PHE A 118 -14.24 -10.46 4.55
N ASP A 119 -14.29 -9.91 5.76
CA ASP A 119 -15.53 -9.79 6.52
C ASP A 119 -16.03 -8.34 6.48
N ALA A 120 -17.16 -8.12 5.80
CA ALA A 120 -17.83 -6.82 5.70
C ALA A 120 -18.70 -6.50 6.92
N SER A 121 -18.77 -7.37 7.93
CA SER A 121 -19.63 -7.17 9.09
C SER A 121 -19.13 -5.99 9.95
N PRO A 122 -20.04 -5.26 10.63
CA PRO A 122 -19.65 -4.17 11.54
C PRO A 122 -18.79 -4.64 12.72
N LYS A 123 -18.77 -5.96 13.01
CA LYS A 123 -17.99 -6.58 14.08
C LYS A 123 -16.65 -7.15 13.59
N ALA A 124 -16.36 -6.99 12.29
CA ALA A 124 -15.15 -7.50 11.70
C ALA A 124 -13.90 -6.92 12.36
N LYS A 125 -12.80 -7.68 12.27
CA LYS A 125 -11.47 -7.16 12.62
C LYS A 125 -11.14 -5.98 11.70
N SER A 126 -10.22 -5.10 12.14
CA SER A 126 -9.75 -3.96 11.34
C SER A 126 -9.45 -4.37 9.89
N LEU A 127 -9.87 -3.55 8.92
CA LEU A 127 -9.75 -3.80 7.48
C LEU A 127 -10.48 -5.07 6.99
N GLY A 128 -11.54 -5.48 7.69
CA GLY A 128 -12.28 -6.71 7.37
C GLY A 128 -11.44 -7.99 7.54
N GLY A 129 -10.41 -7.95 8.40
CA GLY A 129 -9.49 -9.09 8.61
C GLY A 129 -8.37 -9.23 7.56
N LEU A 130 -8.25 -8.27 6.65
CA LEU A 130 -7.22 -8.25 5.60
C LEU A 130 -5.91 -7.61 6.07
N SER A 131 -4.80 -7.93 5.39
CA SER A 131 -3.62 -7.06 5.37
C SER A 131 -3.88 -5.82 4.52
N ARG A 132 -3.01 -4.81 4.66
CA ARG A 132 -3.10 -3.58 3.87
C ARG A 132 -2.89 -3.87 2.38
N GLU A 133 -1.98 -4.78 2.08
CA GLU A 133 -1.60 -5.20 0.75
C GLU A 133 -2.76 -5.95 0.07
N LEU A 134 -3.41 -6.88 0.78
CA LEU A 134 -4.62 -7.56 0.26
C LEU A 134 -5.78 -6.60 0.06
N LEU A 135 -5.95 -5.64 0.97
CA LEU A 135 -6.97 -4.62 0.82
C LEU A 135 -6.72 -3.76 -0.43
N ASP A 136 -5.47 -3.34 -0.69
CA ASP A 136 -5.12 -2.58 -1.89
C ASP A 136 -5.34 -3.38 -3.18
N ILE A 137 -4.91 -4.65 -3.20
CA ILE A 137 -5.17 -5.58 -4.32
C ILE A 137 -6.69 -5.73 -4.52
N GLY A 138 -7.45 -5.91 -3.43
CA GLY A 138 -8.90 -6.03 -3.47
C GLY A 138 -9.57 -4.79 -4.06
N LEU A 139 -9.24 -3.59 -3.57
CA LEU A 139 -9.77 -2.33 -4.06
C LEU A 139 -9.53 -2.17 -5.57
N LYS A 140 -8.28 -2.36 -6.01
CA LYS A 140 -7.91 -2.22 -7.42
C LYS A 140 -8.56 -3.30 -8.29
N SER A 141 -8.65 -4.54 -7.79
CA SER A 141 -9.27 -5.64 -8.52
C SER A 141 -10.78 -5.45 -8.64
N ALA A 142 -11.46 -4.97 -7.59
CA ALA A 142 -12.88 -4.65 -7.62
C ALA A 142 -13.19 -3.55 -8.66
N VAL A 143 -12.38 -2.49 -8.70
CA VAL A 143 -12.47 -1.44 -9.73
C VAL A 143 -12.29 -2.03 -11.13
N LYS A 144 -11.26 -2.86 -11.35
CA LYS A 144 -10.99 -3.48 -12.65
C LYS A 144 -12.07 -4.47 -13.11
N CYS A 145 -12.71 -5.15 -12.17
CA CYS A 145 -13.83 -6.06 -12.44
C CYS A 145 -15.17 -5.33 -12.62
N GLY A 146 -15.26 -4.03 -12.29
CA GLY A 146 -16.53 -3.30 -12.26
C GLY A 146 -17.47 -3.75 -11.13
N ASP A 147 -16.95 -4.45 -10.12
CA ASP A 147 -17.75 -4.92 -8.98
C ASP A 147 -17.96 -3.78 -7.97
N LYS A 148 -19.06 -3.05 -8.17
CA LYS A 148 -19.41 -1.86 -7.38
C LYS A 148 -19.67 -2.18 -5.90
N SER A 149 -20.25 -3.34 -5.58
CA SER A 149 -20.61 -3.68 -4.20
C SER A 149 -19.35 -4.00 -3.40
N SER A 150 -18.47 -4.84 -3.95
CA SER A 150 -17.18 -5.17 -3.34
C SER A 150 -16.29 -3.93 -3.23
N ALA A 151 -16.25 -3.08 -4.27
CA ALA A 151 -15.49 -1.83 -4.26
C ALA A 151 -15.90 -0.93 -3.08
N LYS A 152 -17.21 -0.72 -2.89
CA LYS A 152 -17.73 0.07 -1.77
C LYS A 152 -17.39 -0.55 -0.42
N SER A 153 -17.67 -1.85 -0.22
CA SER A 153 -17.45 -2.50 1.08
C SER A 153 -15.97 -2.52 1.47
N LEU A 154 -15.07 -2.78 0.53
CA LEU A 154 -13.62 -2.70 0.75
C LEU A 154 -13.19 -1.27 1.09
N ALA A 155 -13.69 -0.27 0.37
CA ALA A 155 -13.38 1.14 0.63
C ALA A 155 -13.84 1.57 2.03
N ASP A 156 -15.07 1.20 2.43
CA ASP A 156 -15.60 1.47 3.76
C ASP A 156 -14.74 0.86 4.88
N SER A 157 -14.20 -0.35 4.67
CA SER A 157 -13.31 -1.02 5.62
C SER A 157 -11.96 -0.31 5.83
N SER A 158 -11.56 0.56 4.88
CA SER A 158 -10.26 1.23 4.85
C SER A 158 -10.22 2.57 5.60
N LYS A 159 -11.37 3.08 6.06
CA LYS A 159 -11.53 4.40 6.71
C LYS A 159 -10.51 4.68 7.82
N SER A 160 -10.21 3.66 8.63
CA SER A 160 -9.33 3.79 9.80
C SER A 160 -7.86 4.09 9.45
N ILE A 161 -7.42 3.83 8.21
CA ILE A 161 -6.02 3.96 7.80
C ILE A 161 -5.74 5.10 6.83
N TRP A 162 -6.76 5.89 6.45
CA TRP A 162 -6.58 7.04 5.54
C TRP A 162 -5.67 8.12 6.13
N LYS A 163 -5.76 8.35 7.45
CA LYS A 163 -4.92 9.30 8.21
C LYS A 163 -3.52 8.77 8.53
N GLY A 164 -3.22 7.52 8.16
CA GLY A 164 -2.01 6.80 8.56
C GLY A 164 -0.78 7.23 7.76
N GLN A 165 0.05 6.26 7.39
CA GLN A 165 1.25 6.49 6.56
C GLN A 165 1.00 6.22 5.07
N PHE A 166 -0.24 5.90 4.68
CA PHE A 166 -0.54 5.29 3.39
C PHE A 166 -1.48 6.14 2.53
N ALA A 167 -0.93 7.18 1.90
CA ALA A 167 -1.65 7.98 0.90
C ALA A 167 -2.24 7.12 -0.23
N GLY A 168 -1.56 6.03 -0.61
CA GLY A 168 -1.98 5.12 -1.67
C GLY A 168 -3.31 4.43 -1.40
N ILE A 169 -3.59 4.01 -0.16
CA ILE A 169 -4.86 3.34 0.18
C ILE A 169 -6.03 4.32 0.07
N ALA A 170 -5.84 5.58 0.52
CA ALA A 170 -6.87 6.60 0.38
C ALA A 170 -7.18 6.88 -1.11
N ALA A 171 -6.16 6.90 -1.97
CA ALA A 171 -6.34 6.99 -3.41
C ALA A 171 -7.10 5.78 -3.99
N SER A 172 -6.72 4.56 -3.63
CA SER A 172 -7.39 3.32 -4.07
C SER A 172 -8.84 3.26 -3.59
N ALA A 173 -9.13 3.71 -2.36
CA ALA A 173 -10.49 3.79 -1.83
C ALA A 173 -11.33 4.82 -2.60
N ALA A 174 -10.75 5.98 -2.95
CA ALA A 174 -11.42 6.96 -3.79
C ALA A 174 -11.73 6.41 -5.19
N ASP A 175 -10.78 5.71 -5.82
CA ASP A 175 -11.00 5.03 -7.10
C ASP A 175 -12.13 3.99 -7.01
N ALA A 176 -12.20 3.25 -5.91
CA ALA A 176 -13.27 2.30 -5.63
C ALA A 176 -14.64 2.98 -5.48
N TYR A 177 -14.75 4.04 -4.68
CA TYR A 177 -15.98 4.83 -4.57
C TYR A 177 -16.40 5.44 -5.91
N MET A 178 -15.48 6.04 -6.66
CA MET A 178 -15.76 6.59 -7.99
C MET A 178 -16.25 5.50 -8.97
N SER A 179 -15.66 4.29 -8.94
CA SER A 179 -16.12 3.17 -9.78
C SER A 179 -17.52 2.68 -9.42
N ALA A 180 -17.93 2.86 -8.16
CA ALA A 180 -19.26 2.57 -7.68
C ALA A 180 -20.28 3.68 -7.97
N GLY A 181 -19.85 4.84 -8.51
CA GLY A 181 -20.70 6.02 -8.72
C GLY A 181 -20.92 6.84 -7.44
N LEU A 182 -20.10 6.64 -6.42
CA LEU A 182 -20.19 7.32 -5.12
C LEU A 182 -19.16 8.46 -5.06
N TYR A 183 -19.30 9.45 -5.93
CA TYR A 183 -18.29 10.52 -6.06
C TYR A 183 -18.15 11.37 -4.79
N GLN A 184 -19.24 11.60 -4.06
CA GLN A 184 -19.22 12.31 -2.78
C GLN A 184 -18.36 11.58 -1.74
N ASP A 185 -18.52 10.25 -1.63
CA ASP A 185 -17.73 9.42 -0.71
C ASP A 185 -16.24 9.38 -1.09
N ALA A 186 -15.92 9.57 -2.37
CA ALA A 186 -14.54 9.61 -2.86
C ALA A 186 -13.78 10.87 -2.42
N VAL A 187 -14.47 11.98 -2.10
CA VAL A 187 -13.84 13.26 -1.74
C VAL A 187 -13.09 13.15 -0.41
N LYS A 188 -13.73 12.59 0.61
CA LYS A 188 -13.19 12.53 1.98
C LYS A 188 -11.81 11.87 2.08
N PRO A 189 -11.55 10.66 1.54
CA PRO A 189 -10.21 10.06 1.60
C PRO A 189 -9.15 10.90 0.88
N LEU A 190 -9.51 11.58 -0.22
CA LEU A 190 -8.59 12.44 -0.97
C LEU A 190 -8.23 13.72 -0.19
N LEU A 191 -9.19 14.35 0.47
CA LEU A 191 -8.95 15.48 1.36
C LEU A 191 -8.08 15.08 2.56
N ILE A 192 -8.34 13.93 3.17
CA ILE A 192 -7.49 13.42 4.26
C ILE A 192 -6.06 13.20 3.77
N SER A 193 -5.90 12.56 2.60
CA SER A 193 -4.59 12.33 2.01
C SER A 193 -3.84 13.63 1.73
N MET A 194 -4.51 14.60 1.09
CA MET A 194 -3.90 15.89 0.78
C MET A 194 -3.53 16.68 2.05
N SER A 195 -4.41 16.67 3.06
CA SER A 195 -4.19 17.32 4.36
C SER A 195 -3.02 16.74 5.15
N VAL A 196 -2.77 15.43 5.06
CA VAL A 196 -1.70 14.76 5.82
C VAL A 196 -0.38 14.75 5.06
N PHE A 197 -0.38 14.34 3.79
CA PHE A 197 0.83 14.07 3.02
C PHE A 197 1.26 15.23 2.11
N GLY A 198 0.32 16.09 1.75
CA GLY A 198 0.55 17.22 0.86
C GLY A 198 -0.03 17.04 -0.54
N ILE A 199 0.29 18.00 -1.39
CA ILE A 199 -0.29 18.12 -2.73
C ILE A 199 0.51 17.24 -3.69
N HIS A 200 0.04 16.01 -3.87
CA HIS A 200 0.58 15.07 -4.86
C HIS A 200 -0.33 15.02 -6.08
N TYR A 201 0.25 15.02 -7.28
CA TYR A 201 -0.50 15.00 -8.54
C TYR A 201 -1.57 13.88 -8.60
N PRO A 202 -1.27 12.60 -8.27
CA PRO A 202 -2.29 11.54 -8.35
C PRO A 202 -3.50 11.75 -7.42
N ILE A 203 -3.32 12.45 -6.29
CA ILE A 203 -4.40 12.75 -5.34
C ILE A 203 -5.20 13.95 -5.82
N ALA A 204 -4.53 15.04 -6.19
CA ALA A 204 -5.17 16.24 -6.71
C ALA A 204 -5.98 15.94 -7.97
N TYR A 205 -5.45 15.13 -8.88
CA TYR A 205 -6.14 14.73 -10.12
C TYR A 205 -7.43 13.95 -9.85
N ARG A 206 -7.38 13.00 -8.89
CA ARG A 206 -8.58 12.26 -8.48
C ARG A 206 -9.61 13.15 -7.82
N LEU A 207 -9.16 14.11 -7.01
CA LEU A 207 -10.05 15.04 -6.31
C LEU A 207 -10.76 15.95 -7.32
N SER A 208 -10.02 16.53 -8.27
CA SER A 208 -10.58 17.27 -9.40
C SER A 208 -11.65 16.45 -10.13
N LYS A 209 -11.34 15.20 -10.49
CA LYS A 209 -12.27 14.31 -11.18
C LYS A 209 -13.54 14.05 -10.37
N ALA A 210 -13.42 13.79 -9.07
CA ALA A 210 -14.58 13.56 -8.20
C ALA A 210 -15.45 14.82 -8.06
N LEU A 211 -14.84 15.99 -7.86
CA LEU A 211 -15.55 17.27 -7.75
C LEU A 211 -16.28 17.65 -9.04
N LYS A 212 -15.65 17.39 -10.19
CA LYS A 212 -16.27 17.60 -11.50
C LYS A 212 -17.48 16.69 -11.70
N ALA A 213 -17.35 15.40 -11.38
CA ALA A 213 -18.46 14.45 -11.46
C ALA A 213 -19.64 14.85 -10.55
N ILE A 214 -19.36 15.32 -9.32
CA ILE A 214 -20.41 15.81 -8.41
C ILE A 214 -21.16 17.01 -9.00
N GLN A 215 -20.45 17.94 -9.64
CA GLN A 215 -21.08 19.10 -10.29
C GLN A 215 -21.87 18.71 -11.54
N GLU A 216 -21.43 17.70 -12.29
CA GLU A 216 -22.17 17.19 -13.45
C GLU A 216 -23.43 16.41 -13.04
N GLU A 217 -23.41 15.74 -11.88
CA GLU A 217 -24.57 15.00 -11.36
C GLU A 217 -25.63 15.87 -10.68
N ARG A 218 -25.24 17.06 -10.20
CA ARG A 218 -26.17 17.97 -9.52
C ARG A 218 -26.66 19.07 -10.45
N GLU A 219 -27.98 19.25 -10.48
CA GLU A 219 -28.62 20.36 -11.21
C GLU A 219 -28.38 21.71 -10.51
N GLU A 220 -28.05 21.69 -9.21
CA GLU A 220 -27.77 22.88 -8.41
C GLU A 220 -26.36 23.43 -8.66
N HIS A 221 -26.25 24.75 -8.78
CA HIS A 221 -24.95 25.41 -8.94
C HIS A 221 -24.18 25.45 -7.61
N LEU A 222 -23.29 24.48 -7.41
CA LEU A 222 -22.39 24.40 -6.26
C LEU A 222 -21.26 25.43 -6.39
N THR A 223 -21.51 26.66 -5.93
CA THR A 223 -20.63 27.80 -6.21
C THR A 223 -19.30 27.66 -5.46
N ALA A 224 -19.34 27.30 -4.17
CA ALA A 224 -18.13 27.16 -3.38
C ALA A 224 -17.30 25.95 -3.84
N THR A 225 -17.96 24.85 -4.18
CA THR A 225 -17.35 23.63 -4.73
C THR A 225 -16.72 23.88 -6.10
N SER A 226 -17.36 24.66 -6.96
CA SER A 226 -16.80 25.06 -8.26
C SER A 226 -15.51 25.86 -8.08
N TYR A 227 -15.50 26.84 -7.18
CA TYR A 227 -14.28 27.58 -6.84
C TYR A 227 -13.19 26.67 -6.24
N PHE A 228 -13.56 25.76 -5.34
CA PHE A 228 -12.63 24.76 -4.81
C PHE A 228 -12.05 23.86 -5.91
N GLN A 229 -12.87 23.40 -6.85
CA GLN A 229 -12.42 22.60 -7.98
C GLN A 229 -11.39 23.36 -8.81
N GLN A 230 -11.62 24.64 -9.12
CA GLN A 230 -10.67 25.46 -9.89
C GLN A 230 -9.30 25.53 -9.19
N LEU A 231 -9.28 25.68 -7.86
CA LEU A 231 -8.03 25.66 -7.08
C LEU A 231 -7.33 24.29 -7.15
N VAL A 232 -8.10 23.20 -7.09
CA VAL A 232 -7.56 21.84 -7.24
C VAL A 232 -7.04 21.62 -8.66
N ASP A 233 -7.73 22.10 -9.70
CA ASP A 233 -7.30 22.01 -11.10
C ASP A 233 -5.98 22.75 -11.35
N ARG A 234 -5.82 23.93 -10.75
CA ARG A 234 -4.53 24.65 -10.75
C ARG A 234 -3.43 23.83 -10.08
N ALA A 235 -3.72 23.20 -8.95
CA ALA A 235 -2.77 22.33 -8.25
C ALA A 235 -2.40 21.08 -9.06
N VAL A 236 -3.33 20.54 -9.85
CA VAL A 236 -3.08 19.45 -10.80
C VAL A 236 -2.08 19.88 -11.86
N GLU A 237 -2.33 20.99 -12.55
CA GLU A 237 -1.43 21.50 -13.60
C GLU A 237 -0.06 21.90 -13.04
N TRP A 238 -0.01 22.45 -11.82
CA TRP A 238 1.25 22.74 -11.14
C TRP A 238 2.09 21.48 -10.85
N ARG A 239 1.46 20.39 -10.41
CA ARG A 239 2.17 19.17 -9.97
C ARG A 239 2.43 18.16 -11.09
N LYS A 240 1.70 18.26 -12.21
CA LYS A 240 1.78 17.34 -13.34
C LYS A 240 3.19 17.23 -13.96
N PRO A 241 3.93 18.32 -14.23
CA PRO A 241 5.25 18.22 -14.85
C PRO A 241 6.25 17.47 -13.98
N ALA A 242 6.26 17.75 -12.68
CA ALA A 242 7.12 17.07 -11.71
C ALA A 242 6.82 15.57 -11.59
N PHE A 243 5.56 15.18 -11.77
CA PHE A 243 5.14 13.77 -11.72
C PHE A 243 5.45 13.01 -13.02
N GLN A 244 5.34 13.66 -14.18
CA GLN A 244 5.56 13.02 -15.49
C GLN A 244 7.04 12.88 -15.84
N ARG A 245 7.93 13.62 -15.17
CA ARG A 245 9.37 13.56 -15.39
C ARG A 245 9.91 12.16 -15.00
N PRO A 246 10.71 11.50 -15.86
CA PRO A 246 11.34 10.24 -15.52
C PRO A 246 12.25 10.37 -14.29
N ILE A 247 12.23 9.38 -13.40
CA ILE A 247 13.04 9.36 -12.17
C ILE A 247 14.54 9.50 -12.48
N PHE A 248 14.98 8.90 -13.59
CA PHE A 248 16.38 8.91 -14.04
C PHE A 248 16.52 9.79 -15.29
N SER A 249 16.23 11.09 -15.16
CA SER A 249 16.45 12.06 -16.23
C SER A 249 17.64 12.95 -15.87
N ASP A 250 18.67 12.91 -16.71
CA ASP A 250 19.92 13.68 -16.56
C ASP A 250 19.76 15.18 -16.88
N ASP A 251 18.55 15.63 -17.20
CA ASP A 251 18.24 17.04 -17.42
C ASP A 251 18.37 17.84 -16.10
N GLU A 252 19.58 18.31 -15.78
CA GLU A 252 19.75 19.36 -14.77
C GLU A 252 18.94 20.59 -15.17
N GLY A 253 17.79 20.77 -14.51
CA GLY A 253 17.00 21.97 -14.68
C GLY A 253 15.51 21.70 -14.78
N VAL A 254 14.78 22.03 -13.71
CA VAL A 254 13.59 22.84 -13.89
C VAL A 254 13.71 23.99 -12.90
N THR A 255 14.05 25.17 -13.45
CA THR A 255 13.62 26.48 -12.94
C THR A 255 12.27 26.34 -12.27
N ARG A 256 12.16 26.74 -10.99
CA ARG A 256 10.86 26.94 -10.30
C ARG A 256 9.85 27.42 -11.33
N GLY A 257 8.90 26.56 -11.72
CA GLY A 257 7.90 26.93 -12.70
C GLY A 257 7.27 28.22 -12.22
N GLN A 258 7.42 29.29 -13.03
CA GLN A 258 6.65 30.50 -12.82
C GLN A 258 5.20 30.05 -12.69
N GLY A 259 4.56 30.42 -11.57
CA GLY A 259 3.20 30.02 -11.29
C GLY A 259 2.36 30.26 -12.54
N VAL A 260 1.63 29.24 -12.96
CA VAL A 260 0.66 29.36 -14.06
C VAL A 260 -0.39 30.36 -13.58
N ARG A 261 -0.14 31.65 -13.87
CA ARG A 261 -1.13 32.71 -13.84
C ARG A 261 -2.00 32.47 -15.06
N SER A 262 -3.18 31.91 -14.80
CA SER A 262 -4.23 31.81 -15.79
C SER A 262 -4.96 33.16 -15.84
N ASP A 263 -5.41 33.59 -17.01
CA ASP A 263 -6.15 34.84 -17.24
C ASP A 263 -7.50 34.91 -16.47
N HIS A 264 -7.86 33.89 -15.69
CA HIS A 264 -8.99 33.87 -14.75
C HIS A 264 -8.65 34.43 -13.35
N ASP A 265 -7.60 35.25 -13.23
CA ASP A 265 -7.04 35.76 -11.97
C ASP A 265 -7.96 36.73 -11.17
N GLU A 266 -9.18 37.02 -11.62
CA GLU A 266 -10.12 37.89 -10.88
C GLU A 266 -10.62 37.26 -9.55
N LEU A 267 -10.60 35.94 -9.43
CA LEU A 267 -10.97 35.23 -8.18
C LEU A 267 -9.78 34.93 -7.25
N ALA A 268 -8.54 35.18 -7.69
CA ALA A 268 -7.32 34.72 -7.02
C ALA A 268 -7.02 35.42 -5.67
N GLY A 269 -7.79 36.45 -5.29
CA GLY A 269 -7.66 37.14 -4.01
C GLY A 269 -8.68 36.73 -2.93
N GLN A 270 -9.67 35.88 -3.26
CA GLN A 270 -10.74 35.55 -2.32
C GLN A 270 -10.41 34.25 -1.56
N ALA A 271 -10.39 34.34 -0.23
CA ALA A 271 -10.19 33.17 0.63
C ALA A 271 -11.30 32.14 0.39
N LEU A 272 -10.93 30.86 0.30
CA LEU A 272 -11.89 29.78 0.17
C LEU A 272 -12.76 29.67 1.43
N ASP A 273 -14.09 29.78 1.27
CA ASP A 273 -15.04 29.45 2.34
C ASP A 273 -15.13 27.93 2.50
N THR A 274 -14.27 27.36 3.34
CA THR A 274 -14.23 25.92 3.60
C THR A 274 -15.52 25.40 4.21
N ARG A 275 -16.28 26.24 4.92
CA ARG A 275 -17.56 25.84 5.52
C ARG A 275 -18.65 25.71 4.47
N ALA A 276 -18.72 26.65 3.53
CA ALA A 276 -19.65 26.56 2.40
C ALA A 276 -19.36 25.31 1.54
N VAL A 277 -18.08 25.03 1.25
CA VAL A 277 -17.68 23.81 0.52
C VAL A 277 -18.05 22.55 1.30
N ALA A 278 -17.82 22.51 2.62
CA ALA A 278 -18.16 21.36 3.45
C ALA A 278 -19.68 21.09 3.46
N LEU A 279 -20.49 22.15 3.49
CA LEU A 279 -21.95 22.05 3.41
C LEU A 279 -22.43 21.54 2.05
N GLU A 280 -21.92 22.11 0.95
CA GLU A 280 -22.28 21.69 -0.41
C GLU A 280 -21.92 20.22 -0.68
N LEU A 281 -20.77 19.77 -0.16
CA LEU A 281 -20.26 18.40 -0.30
C LEU A 281 -20.76 17.42 0.78
N TYR A 282 -21.62 17.85 1.70
CA TYR A 282 -22.10 17.07 2.84
C TYR A 282 -20.98 16.37 3.65
N LEU A 283 -19.87 17.09 3.86
CA LEU A 283 -18.75 16.58 4.64
C LEU A 283 -19.13 16.52 6.13
N ASP A 284 -18.75 15.42 6.78
CA ASP A 284 -18.79 15.34 8.24
C ASP A 284 -17.65 16.14 8.88
N ALA A 285 -17.67 16.28 10.21
CA ALA A 285 -16.67 17.06 10.95
C ALA A 285 -15.22 16.62 10.68
N GLU A 286 -15.00 15.33 10.37
CA GLU A 286 -13.69 14.83 9.99
C GLU A 286 -13.29 15.28 8.57
N GLY A 287 -14.24 15.23 7.63
CA GLY A 287 -14.08 15.75 6.28
C GLY A 287 -13.85 17.27 6.25
N GLU A 288 -14.56 18.04 7.07
CA GLU A 288 -14.38 19.49 7.21
C GLU A 288 -12.97 19.83 7.70
N LYS A 289 -12.50 19.16 8.76
CA LYS A 289 -11.11 19.33 9.23
C LYS A 289 -10.07 18.94 8.17
N ALA A 290 -10.35 17.90 7.39
CA ALA A 290 -9.48 17.48 6.29
C ALA A 290 -9.49 18.51 5.15
N LEU A 291 -10.63 19.14 4.86
CA LEU A 291 -10.75 20.21 3.89
C LEU A 291 -9.95 21.44 4.32
N GLU A 292 -10.06 21.88 5.57
CA GLU A 292 -9.26 22.99 6.11
C GLU A 292 -7.76 22.72 5.98
N GLY A 293 -7.32 21.51 6.35
CA GLY A 293 -5.92 21.13 6.23
C GLY A 293 -5.45 21.03 4.77
N SER A 294 -6.33 20.62 3.86
CA SER A 294 -6.05 20.63 2.41
C SER A 294 -5.95 22.05 1.89
N TRP A 295 -6.86 22.94 2.30
CA TRP A 295 -6.84 24.36 1.95
C TRP A 295 -5.57 25.04 2.41
N LYS A 296 -5.15 24.86 3.67
CA LYS A 296 -3.88 25.40 4.21
C LYS A 296 -2.67 25.02 3.36
N ARG A 297 -2.69 23.84 2.75
CA ARG A 297 -1.60 23.39 1.87
C ARG A 297 -1.74 23.95 0.46
N LEU A 298 -2.96 23.99 -0.08
CA LEU A 298 -3.27 24.54 -1.40
C LEU A 298 -2.95 26.02 -1.46
N SER A 299 -3.39 26.82 -0.49
CA SER A 299 -3.11 28.25 -0.43
C SER A 299 -1.61 28.54 -0.39
N LYS A 300 -0.87 27.83 0.48
CA LYS A 300 0.60 27.92 0.54
C LYS A 300 1.28 27.46 -0.75
N GLY A 301 0.74 26.44 -1.42
CA GLY A 301 1.32 25.90 -2.65
C GLY A 301 1.07 26.75 -3.89
N LEU A 302 -0.07 27.44 -3.93
CA LEU A 302 -0.52 28.26 -5.05
C LEU A 302 -0.26 29.77 -4.84
N ASP A 303 0.38 30.14 -3.73
CA ASP A 303 0.67 31.53 -3.35
C ASP A 303 -0.60 32.40 -3.32
N VAL A 304 -1.70 31.83 -2.83
CA VAL A 304 -2.92 32.60 -2.56
C VAL A 304 -2.67 33.38 -1.27
N ASP A 305 -2.74 34.70 -1.33
CA ASP A 305 -2.56 35.63 -0.19
C ASP A 305 -3.60 35.34 0.90
N VAL A 306 -3.30 34.37 1.76
CA VAL A 306 -4.04 34.14 2.99
C VAL A 306 -3.39 35.04 4.02
N GLN A 307 -4.08 36.15 4.36
CA GLN A 307 -3.64 37.00 5.45
C GLN A 307 -3.38 36.12 6.69
N PRO A 308 -2.19 36.21 7.31
CA PRO A 308 -1.87 35.38 8.45
C PRO A 308 -2.85 35.70 9.58
N GLU A 309 -3.58 34.69 10.06
CA GLU A 309 -4.30 34.79 11.32
C GLU A 309 -3.30 35.24 12.40
N VAL A 310 -3.54 36.43 12.96
CA VAL A 310 -2.70 37.03 13.99
C VAL A 310 -2.59 36.05 15.15
N SER A 311 -1.37 35.53 15.35
CA SER A 311 -1.04 34.65 16.46
C SER A 311 -1.34 35.34 17.79
N VAL A 312 -2.10 34.68 18.66
CA VAL A 312 -2.42 35.08 20.05
C VAL A 312 -1.16 34.99 20.95
N ARG A 313 -0.11 35.72 20.58
CA ARG A 313 1.08 35.97 21.38
C ARG A 313 1.41 37.46 21.53
N GLU A 314 0.52 38.33 21.06
CA GLU A 314 0.60 39.79 21.25
C GLU A 314 -0.69 40.33 21.89
N LEU A 315 -1.10 39.71 23.01
CA LEU A 315 -2.00 40.32 24.00
C LEU A 315 -1.39 40.16 25.40
#